data_AF-A0A847SSR7-F1
#
_entry.id   AF-A0A847SSR7-F1
#
_cell.length_a   1.000
_cell.length_b   1.000
_cell.length_c   1.000
_cell.angle_alpha   90.00
_cell.angle_beta   90.00
_cell.angle_gamma   90.00
#
_symmetry.space_group_name_H-M   'P 1'
#
loop_
_entity.id
_entity.type
_entity.pdbx_description
1 polymer ?
#
loop_
_entity_poly.entity_id
_entity_poly.type
_entity_poly.pdbx_seq_one_letter_code
_entity_poly.pdbx_strand_id
1 'polypeptide(L)'
;MMLANDITADVELVRSMVAKYFSIYDVKVSYESVKMLVRPDETMLESNFESLRQDMKAKGFVPIISYSGGEHAVTVMRLPQGKKRNLWINRSLLVITFLTTTLAGMLLWSDYSGSPEFLTVDNILNGAVFFAIPLMAILGIHELSHYFMSKRHKVDASLPYFIPSIPPFGTFGAFISMRDPMPSRRALVDIGIAGPLGGLAVTIPVALVGLFLTANGHAVEGTIGQAGAMYVVIQPLYQLLSLLVPMADNMALHPTAFAAWVGFLVTAINLLPVGQLDGGHVARGLLGDKAKYLGYATFIALILVAMLYDGWFLFALLVFFLGLNHPAPLNDISKLPKRTLALGTAGLLLLTVTFVPQPIIMVTPDYSFEMTALGGNNTTVAAGGMAVFQVFINNTGNIDNDLRLTLEDVPRNWSASLFLSNSSAVDATNVLDLSLDYKTNATVIVQVQLPGDLSEITRDISLVAKGTGAEKVQVLTVSVV
;
A
#
# COMPACT_ATOMS: atom_id res chain seq x y z
N MET A 1 -8.25 -30.70 41.10
CA MET A 1 -8.24 -30.69 42.58
C MET A 1 -6.78 -30.74 43.01
N MET A 2 -6.17 -29.60 43.34
CA MET A 2 -4.76 -29.52 43.76
C MET A 2 -4.62 -30.08 45.18
N LEU A 3 -3.57 -30.87 45.42
CA LEU A 3 -3.11 -31.22 46.78
C LEU A 3 -2.42 -29.98 47.38
N ALA A 4 -2.92 -29.51 48.51
CA ALA A 4 -2.44 -28.30 49.21
C ALA A 4 -0.93 -28.31 49.57
N ASN A 5 -0.26 -29.47 49.53
CA ASN A 5 1.18 -29.59 49.78
C ASN A 5 2.07 -29.03 48.67
N ASP A 6 1.55 -28.83 47.44
CA ASP A 6 2.33 -28.36 46.29
C ASP A 6 2.54 -26.82 46.31
N ILE A 7 1.58 -26.08 46.89
CA ILE A 7 1.57 -24.60 46.85
C ILE A 7 2.65 -24.02 47.79
N THR A 8 2.79 -24.56 49.01
CA THR A 8 3.78 -24.08 49.98
C THR A 8 5.22 -24.37 49.52
N ALA A 9 5.45 -25.53 48.90
CA ALA A 9 6.73 -25.89 48.32
C ALA A 9 7.10 -24.97 47.15
N ASP A 10 6.13 -24.67 46.28
CA ASP A 10 6.30 -23.71 45.19
C ASP A 10 6.61 -22.29 45.68
N VAL A 11 5.92 -21.82 46.72
CA VAL A 11 6.16 -20.49 47.29
C VAL A 11 7.59 -20.40 47.85
N GLU A 12 8.06 -21.41 48.58
CA GLU A 12 9.42 -21.42 49.12
C GLU A 12 10.49 -21.53 48.01
N LEU A 13 10.20 -22.33 46.98
CA LEU A 13 11.02 -22.42 45.77
C LEU A 13 11.14 -21.06 45.07
N VAL A 14 10.02 -20.40 44.82
CA VAL A 14 9.96 -19.06 44.20
C VAL A 14 10.70 -18.03 45.06
N ARG A 15 10.50 -18.06 46.39
CA ARG A 15 11.17 -17.16 47.33
C ARG A 15 12.69 -17.34 47.30
N SER A 16 13.17 -18.58 47.38
CA SER A 16 14.61 -18.88 47.37
C SER A 16 15.29 -18.44 46.07
N MET A 17 14.60 -18.54 44.93
CA MET A 17 15.11 -18.08 43.64
C MET A 17 15.18 -16.56 43.54
N VAL A 18 14.17 -15.83 44.01
CA VAL A 18 14.21 -14.36 44.03
C VAL A 18 15.26 -13.85 45.01
N ALA A 19 15.40 -14.48 46.17
CA ALA A 19 16.38 -14.11 47.20
C ALA A 19 17.85 -14.22 46.73
N LYS A 20 18.13 -15.05 45.71
CA LYS A 20 19.46 -15.17 45.09
C LYS A 20 19.89 -13.89 44.38
N TYR A 21 18.95 -13.10 43.89
CA TYR A 21 19.21 -11.93 43.02
C TYR A 21 18.76 -10.60 43.64
N PHE A 22 17.80 -10.63 44.56
CA PHE A 22 17.21 -9.44 45.16
C PHE A 22 17.05 -9.60 46.66
N SER A 23 17.26 -8.50 47.39
CA SER A 23 16.96 -8.47 48.83
C SER A 23 15.45 -8.29 49.04
N ILE A 24 14.80 -9.30 49.63
CA ILE A 24 13.36 -9.33 49.88
C ILE A 24 13.10 -8.79 51.28
N TYR A 25 12.16 -7.84 51.43
CA TYR A 25 11.77 -7.30 52.74
C TYR A 25 10.31 -7.55 53.10
N ASP A 26 9.45 -7.89 52.14
CA ASP A 26 8.06 -8.28 52.38
C ASP A 26 7.57 -9.28 51.31
N VAL A 27 6.62 -10.14 51.67
CA VAL A 27 6.05 -11.16 50.78
C VAL A 27 4.54 -11.19 50.92
N LYS A 28 3.85 -10.99 49.81
CA LYS A 28 2.39 -11.07 49.69
C LYS A 28 2.03 -12.22 48.76
N VAL A 29 1.41 -13.26 49.31
CA VAL A 29 0.99 -14.44 48.55
C VAL A 29 -0.48 -14.26 48.13
N SER A 30 -0.76 -14.47 46.85
CA SER A 30 -2.12 -14.56 46.30
C SER A 30 -2.31 -15.93 45.64
N TYR A 31 -3.56 -16.30 45.33
CA TYR A 31 -3.89 -17.61 44.75
C TYR A 31 -3.19 -17.88 43.41
N GLU A 32 -2.94 -16.83 42.61
CA GLU A 32 -2.39 -16.96 41.24
C GLU A 32 -0.96 -16.41 41.11
N SER A 33 -0.45 -15.69 42.11
CA SER A 33 0.86 -15.05 42.04
C SER A 33 1.49 -14.83 43.40
N VAL A 34 2.83 -14.88 43.45
CA VAL A 34 3.61 -14.51 44.63
C VAL A 34 4.24 -13.15 44.37
N LYS A 35 3.86 -12.12 45.14
CA LYS A 35 4.41 -10.77 45.04
C LYS A 35 5.41 -10.53 46.17
N MET A 36 6.65 -10.22 45.83
CA MET A 36 7.74 -9.96 46.78
C MET A 36 8.19 -8.52 46.64
N LEU A 37 8.20 -7.77 47.73
CA LEU A 37 8.78 -6.43 47.74
C LEU A 37 10.29 -6.54 47.91
N VAL A 38 11.03 -5.88 47.02
CA VAL A 38 12.48 -6.03 46.88
C VAL A 38 13.20 -4.70 46.90
N ARG A 39 14.46 -4.69 47.36
CA ARG A 39 15.38 -3.56 47.13
C ARG A 39 16.42 -3.97 46.07
N PRO A 40 16.27 -3.49 44.82
CA PRO A 40 17.23 -3.78 43.78
C PRO A 40 18.45 -2.85 43.86
N ASP A 41 19.58 -3.34 43.39
CA ASP A 41 20.71 -2.50 42.98
C ASP A 41 20.39 -1.92 41.59
N GLU A 42 20.26 -0.60 41.47
CA GLU A 42 19.91 0.08 40.22
C GLU A 42 20.90 -0.21 39.08
N THR A 43 22.17 -0.43 39.40
CA THR A 43 23.22 -0.62 38.39
C THR A 43 23.19 -2.03 37.79
N MET A 44 22.81 -3.02 38.60
CA MET A 44 22.77 -4.44 38.24
C MET A 44 21.34 -4.97 38.04
N LEU A 45 20.33 -4.10 38.09
CA LEU A 45 18.91 -4.45 37.97
C LEU A 45 18.64 -5.31 36.72
N GLU A 46 19.12 -4.87 35.55
CA GLU A 46 18.83 -5.54 34.28
C GLU A 46 19.48 -6.92 34.19
N SER A 47 20.74 -7.04 34.61
CA SER A 47 21.48 -8.31 34.58
C SER A 47 20.92 -9.30 35.60
N ASN A 48 20.68 -8.86 36.84
CA ASN A 48 20.11 -9.68 37.90
C ASN A 48 18.71 -10.18 37.54
N PHE A 49 17.86 -9.31 36.99
CA PHE A 49 16.51 -9.70 36.56
C PHE A 49 16.56 -10.70 35.40
N GLU A 50 17.44 -10.51 34.42
CA GLU A 50 17.55 -11.43 33.29
C GLU A 50 18.07 -12.82 33.71
N SER A 51 19.00 -12.88 34.67
CA SER A 51 19.42 -14.15 35.27
C SER A 51 18.28 -14.83 36.04
N LEU A 52 17.54 -14.07 36.86
CA LEU A 52 16.35 -14.58 37.56
C LEU A 52 15.32 -15.15 36.57
N ARG A 53 15.04 -14.42 35.48
CA ARG A 53 14.09 -14.83 34.44
C ARG A 53 14.48 -16.17 33.82
N GLN A 54 15.76 -16.35 33.49
CA GLN A 54 16.25 -17.60 32.89
C GLN A 54 16.15 -18.79 33.85
N ASP A 55 16.58 -18.60 35.10
CA ASP A 55 16.48 -19.63 36.14
C ASP A 55 15.01 -20.02 36.38
N MET A 56 14.09 -19.04 36.40
CA MET A 56 12.65 -19.27 36.60
C MET A 56 11.98 -19.91 35.40
N LYS A 57 12.34 -19.53 34.17
CA LYS A 57 11.82 -20.13 32.94
C LYS A 57 12.10 -21.63 32.89
N ALA A 58 13.28 -22.06 33.32
CA ALA A 58 13.64 -23.48 33.40
C ALA A 58 12.75 -24.29 34.35
N LYS A 59 12.14 -23.62 35.35
CA LYS A 59 11.21 -24.23 36.31
C LYS A 59 9.73 -23.95 36.00
N GLY A 60 9.42 -23.32 34.87
CA GLY A 60 8.03 -23.03 34.47
C GLY A 60 7.39 -21.81 35.16
N PHE A 61 8.19 -20.88 35.68
CA PHE A 61 7.73 -19.63 36.29
C PHE A 61 8.17 -18.41 35.47
N VAL A 62 7.42 -17.32 35.60
CA VAL A 62 7.71 -16.02 34.99
C VAL A 62 7.75 -14.92 36.06
N PRO A 63 8.91 -14.28 36.28
CA PRO A 63 8.99 -13.08 37.10
C PRO A 63 8.62 -11.83 36.30
N ILE A 64 7.97 -10.89 36.96
CA ILE A 64 7.68 -9.53 36.49
C ILE A 64 8.19 -8.58 37.55
N ILE A 65 9.04 -7.62 37.18
CA ILE A 65 9.47 -6.55 38.08
C ILE A 65 8.72 -5.26 37.75
N SER A 66 8.11 -4.68 38.77
CA SER A 66 7.30 -3.47 38.68
C SER A 66 7.71 -2.46 39.75
N TYR A 67 7.50 -1.18 39.47
CA TYR A 67 7.69 -0.09 40.41
C TYR A 67 6.36 0.62 40.62
N SER A 68 5.83 0.58 41.83
CA SER A 68 4.53 1.19 42.16
C SER A 68 4.54 1.75 43.57
N GLY A 69 4.05 2.98 43.74
CA GLY A 69 3.94 3.61 45.06
C GLY A 69 5.27 3.85 45.78
N GLY A 70 6.39 3.94 45.05
CA GLY A 70 7.72 4.13 45.63
C GLY A 70 8.50 2.84 45.89
N GLU A 71 7.89 1.67 45.70
CA GLU A 71 8.48 0.37 46.01
C GLU A 71 8.67 -0.49 44.75
N HIS A 72 9.76 -1.28 44.74
CA HIS A 72 9.97 -2.31 43.73
C HIS A 72 9.34 -3.62 44.17
N ALA A 73 8.60 -4.25 43.28
CA ALA A 73 7.96 -5.53 43.52
C ALA A 73 8.26 -6.52 42.39
N VAL A 74 8.67 -7.73 42.75
CA VAL A 74 8.77 -8.89 41.85
C VAL A 74 7.54 -9.76 42.05
N THR A 75 6.70 -9.81 41.02
CA THR A 75 5.52 -10.68 40.97
C THR A 75 5.86 -11.91 40.13
N VAL A 76 5.64 -13.09 40.67
CA VAL A 76 5.93 -14.36 40.00
C VAL A 76 4.64 -15.12 39.75
N MET A 77 4.50 -15.62 38.53
CA MET A 77 3.35 -16.42 38.07
C MET A 77 3.82 -17.68 37.34
N ARG A 78 2.97 -18.71 37.25
CA ARG A 78 3.28 -19.92 36.46
C ARG A 78 3.15 -19.61 34.97
N LEU A 79 4.10 -20.09 34.16
CA LEU A 79 4.08 -19.92 32.70
C LEU A 79 2.96 -20.79 32.11
N PRO A 80 2.01 -20.25 31.33
CA PRO A 80 1.03 -21.06 30.63
C PRO A 80 1.74 -21.99 29.62
N GLN A 81 1.59 -23.30 29.80
CA GLN A 81 2.21 -24.32 28.96
C GLN A 81 1.52 -24.34 27.58
N GLY A 82 2.08 -23.64 26.60
CA GLY A 82 1.61 -23.68 25.21
C GLY A 82 2.01 -24.98 24.50
N LYS A 83 1.07 -25.61 23.79
CA LYS A 83 1.39 -26.76 22.91
C LYS A 83 2.27 -26.28 21.74
N LYS A 84 3.38 -26.97 21.48
CA LYS A 84 4.18 -26.73 20.26
C LYS A 84 3.33 -27.12 19.03
N ARG A 85 2.98 -26.15 18.19
CA ARG A 85 2.24 -26.38 16.93
C ARG A 85 3.10 -27.13 15.91
N ASN A 86 2.47 -28.04 15.16
CA ASN A 86 3.13 -28.86 14.15
C ASN A 86 3.66 -27.99 12.99
N LEU A 87 4.91 -28.24 12.59
CA LEU A 87 5.63 -27.54 11.51
C LEU A 87 4.95 -27.68 10.14
N TRP A 88 4.11 -28.70 9.98
CA TRP A 88 3.35 -28.96 8.76
C TRP A 88 2.42 -27.81 8.37
N ILE A 89 1.80 -27.14 9.36
CA ILE A 89 0.89 -26.01 9.10
C ILE A 89 1.66 -24.85 8.45
N ASN A 90 2.85 -24.52 8.95
CA ASN A 90 3.70 -23.46 8.38
C ASN A 90 4.09 -23.79 6.93
N ARG A 91 4.45 -25.04 6.64
CA ARG A 91 4.83 -25.48 5.29
C ARG A 91 3.65 -25.41 4.33
N SER A 92 2.48 -25.92 4.73
CA SER A 92 1.27 -25.86 3.91
C SER A 92 0.86 -24.41 3.61
N LEU A 93 0.87 -23.55 4.62
CA LEU A 93 0.54 -22.13 4.45
C LEU A 93 1.53 -21.40 3.55
N LEU A 94 2.83 -21.71 3.64
CA LEU A 94 3.84 -21.16 2.74
C LEU A 94 3.56 -21.55 1.28
N VAL A 95 3.26 -22.83 1.03
CA VAL A 95 2.96 -23.31 -0.33
C VAL A 95 1.69 -22.67 -0.87
N ILE A 96 0.61 -22.63 -0.08
CA ILE A 96 -0.66 -22.02 -0.50
C ILE A 96 -0.45 -20.53 -0.80
N THR A 97 0.28 -19.81 0.08
CA THR A 97 0.57 -18.39 -0.13
C THR A 97 1.42 -18.15 -1.36
N PHE A 98 2.40 -19.01 -1.63
CA PHE A 98 3.20 -18.92 -2.84
C PHE A 98 2.34 -19.11 -4.10
N LEU A 99 1.40 -20.06 -4.09
CA LEU A 99 0.47 -20.28 -5.19
C LEU A 99 -0.47 -19.08 -5.40
N THR A 100 -1.06 -18.54 -4.33
CA THR A 100 -1.96 -17.38 -4.44
C THR A 100 -1.23 -16.10 -4.84
N THR A 101 0.02 -15.93 -4.39
CA THR A 101 0.87 -14.80 -4.81
C THR A 101 1.31 -14.96 -6.27
N THR A 102 1.56 -16.19 -6.73
CA THR A 102 1.84 -16.46 -8.15
C THR A 102 0.62 -16.16 -9.01
N LEU A 103 -0.59 -16.50 -8.54
CA LEU A 103 -1.83 -16.17 -9.23
C LEU A 103 -2.01 -14.65 -9.37
N ALA A 104 -1.73 -13.89 -8.32
CA ALA A 104 -1.74 -12.42 -8.37
C ALA A 104 -0.66 -11.88 -9.33
N GLY A 105 0.56 -12.41 -9.26
CA GLY A 105 1.67 -12.03 -10.14
C GLY A 105 1.40 -12.31 -11.61
N MET A 106 0.70 -13.42 -11.91
CA MET A 106 0.29 -13.77 -13.27
C MET A 106 -0.72 -12.75 -13.83
N LEU A 107 -1.67 -12.27 -13.02
CA LEU A 107 -2.59 -11.21 -13.43
C LEU A 107 -1.85 -9.90 -13.72
N LEU A 108 -0.92 -9.51 -12.84
CA LEU A 108 -0.09 -8.32 -13.03
C LEU A 108 0.81 -8.43 -14.26
N TRP A 109 1.38 -9.60 -14.52
CA TRP A 109 2.22 -9.83 -15.69
C TRP A 109 1.39 -9.85 -16.98
N SER A 110 0.19 -10.44 -16.95
CA SER A 110 -0.72 -10.46 -18.10
C SER A 110 -1.11 -9.05 -18.54
N ASP A 111 -1.39 -8.17 -17.57
CA ASP A 111 -1.68 -6.76 -17.78
C ASP A 111 -0.44 -6.02 -18.32
N TYR A 112 0.73 -6.23 -17.70
CA TYR A 112 1.99 -5.64 -18.14
C TYR A 112 2.41 -6.10 -19.55
N SER A 113 2.17 -7.36 -19.94
CA SER A 113 2.58 -7.88 -21.26
C SER A 113 1.55 -7.65 -22.36
N GLY A 114 0.36 -7.13 -22.03
CA GLY A 114 -0.76 -6.99 -22.97
C GLY A 114 -1.31 -8.33 -23.47
N SER A 115 -1.10 -9.43 -22.75
CA SER A 115 -1.57 -10.74 -23.18
C SER A 115 -3.06 -10.94 -22.90
N PRO A 116 -3.86 -11.43 -23.87
CA PRO A 116 -5.31 -11.58 -23.73
C PRO A 116 -5.72 -12.75 -22.83
N GLU A 117 -4.85 -13.75 -22.65
CA GLU A 117 -5.08 -14.92 -21.79
C GLU A 117 -4.17 -14.88 -20.57
N PHE A 118 -4.75 -14.86 -19.37
CA PHE A 118 -3.96 -14.86 -18.14
C PHE A 118 -3.36 -16.24 -17.81
N LEU A 119 -4.02 -17.36 -18.17
CA LEU A 119 -3.56 -18.74 -17.87
C LEU A 119 -2.56 -19.30 -18.89
N THR A 120 -1.51 -18.56 -19.22
CA THR A 120 -0.41 -19.08 -20.04
C THR A 120 0.77 -19.52 -19.18
N VAL A 121 1.55 -20.49 -19.68
CA VAL A 121 2.76 -20.97 -18.97
C VAL A 121 3.76 -19.82 -18.75
N ASP A 122 3.88 -18.93 -19.74
CA ASP A 122 4.74 -17.75 -19.66
C ASP A 122 4.30 -16.79 -18.55
N ASN A 123 3.00 -16.44 -18.50
CA ASN A 123 2.47 -15.54 -17.47
C ASN A 123 2.58 -16.13 -16.06
N ILE A 124 2.43 -17.45 -15.91
CA ILE A 124 2.59 -18.12 -14.61
C ILE A 124 4.07 -18.06 -14.18
N LEU A 125 5.00 -18.39 -15.07
CA LEU A 125 6.44 -18.38 -14.77
C LEU A 125 6.93 -16.96 -14.46
N ASN A 126 6.58 -16.00 -15.30
CA ASN A 126 6.99 -14.61 -15.14
C ASN A 126 6.29 -13.96 -13.93
N GLY A 127 5.02 -14.27 -13.67
CA GLY A 127 4.33 -13.86 -12.46
C GLY A 127 4.96 -14.41 -11.18
N ALA A 128 5.43 -15.66 -11.20
CA ALA A 128 6.16 -16.25 -10.09
C ALA A 128 7.53 -15.57 -9.88
N VAL A 129 8.31 -15.42 -10.94
CA VAL A 129 9.68 -14.90 -10.90
C VAL A 129 9.73 -13.41 -10.59
N PHE A 130 8.91 -12.61 -11.26
CA PHE A 130 9.00 -11.16 -11.20
C PHE A 130 8.11 -10.53 -10.11
N PHE A 131 7.14 -11.25 -9.55
CA PHE A 131 6.31 -10.72 -8.47
C PHE A 131 6.33 -11.61 -7.22
N ALA A 132 5.97 -12.89 -7.33
CA ALA A 132 5.78 -13.74 -6.16
C ALA A 132 7.07 -13.99 -5.37
N ILE A 133 8.17 -14.33 -6.05
CA ILE A 133 9.48 -14.54 -5.40
C ILE A 133 9.96 -13.26 -4.70
N PRO A 134 10.02 -12.08 -5.36
CA PRO A 134 10.41 -10.84 -4.70
C PRO A 134 9.55 -10.50 -3.49
N LEU A 135 8.21 -10.56 -3.61
CA LEU A 135 7.31 -10.21 -2.51
C LEU A 135 7.45 -11.19 -1.33
N MET A 136 7.50 -12.49 -1.62
CA MET A 136 7.69 -13.53 -0.59
C MET A 136 9.06 -13.42 0.09
N ALA A 137 10.10 -13.02 -0.64
CA ALA A 137 11.42 -12.78 -0.06
C ALA A 137 11.40 -11.59 0.92
N ILE A 138 10.74 -10.49 0.56
CA ILE A 138 10.58 -9.32 1.42
C ILE A 138 9.86 -9.71 2.72
N LEU A 139 8.67 -10.31 2.60
CA LEU A 139 7.86 -10.72 3.75
C LEU A 139 8.55 -11.79 4.60
N GLY A 140 9.17 -12.77 3.95
CA GLY A 140 9.87 -13.86 4.62
C GLY A 140 11.08 -13.38 5.41
N ILE A 141 11.89 -12.49 4.83
CA ILE A 141 13.07 -11.95 5.51
C ILE A 141 12.66 -10.98 6.63
N HIS A 142 11.58 -10.21 6.47
CA HIS A 142 10.97 -9.42 7.55
C HIS A 142 10.67 -10.29 8.78
N GLU A 143 9.87 -11.35 8.62
CA GLU A 143 9.49 -12.23 9.73
C GLU A 143 10.66 -13.07 10.27
N LEU A 144 11.60 -13.47 9.41
CA LEU A 144 12.82 -14.14 9.86
C LEU A 144 13.70 -13.23 10.71
N SER A 145 13.71 -11.92 10.42
CA SER A 145 14.49 -10.96 11.20
C SER A 145 13.92 -10.81 12.61
N HIS A 146 12.59 -10.80 12.75
CA HIS A 146 11.91 -10.93 14.04
C HIS A 146 12.26 -12.21 14.77
N TYR A 147 12.24 -13.36 14.07
CA TYR A 147 12.58 -14.66 14.65
C TYR A 147 14.03 -14.71 15.16
N PHE A 148 15.01 -14.27 14.37
CA PHE A 148 16.41 -14.25 14.76
C PHE A 148 16.67 -13.29 15.93
N MET A 149 16.04 -12.12 15.93
CA MET A 149 16.17 -11.18 17.04
C MET A 149 15.51 -11.71 18.32
N SER A 150 14.35 -12.35 18.21
CA SER A 150 13.69 -13.02 19.33
C SER A 150 14.59 -14.09 19.95
N LYS A 151 15.24 -14.91 19.12
CA LYS A 151 16.22 -15.90 19.57
C LYS A 151 17.41 -15.25 20.28
N ARG A 152 17.91 -14.11 19.80
CA ARG A 152 18.99 -13.34 20.46
C ARG A 152 18.59 -12.86 21.85
N HIS A 153 17.32 -12.49 22.04
CA HIS A 153 16.77 -12.09 23.35
C HIS A 153 16.23 -13.27 24.18
N LYS A 154 16.45 -14.52 23.75
CA LYS A 154 15.96 -15.74 24.43
C LYS A 154 14.45 -15.71 24.66
N VAL A 155 13.72 -15.26 23.64
CA VAL A 155 12.26 -15.24 23.55
C VAL A 155 11.85 -16.29 22.54
N ASP A 156 11.01 -17.24 22.96
CA ASP A 156 10.54 -18.30 22.08
C ASP A 156 9.50 -17.75 21.09
N ALA A 157 9.84 -17.81 19.80
CA ALA A 157 8.98 -17.42 18.69
C ALA A 157 8.70 -18.61 17.76
N SER A 158 7.58 -18.59 17.05
CA SER A 158 7.33 -19.53 15.97
C SER A 158 8.13 -19.18 14.72
N LEU A 159 8.22 -20.13 13.78
CA LEU A 159 8.56 -19.79 12.39
C LEU A 159 7.43 -18.96 11.77
N PRO A 160 7.71 -18.23 10.66
CA PRO A 160 6.71 -17.41 9.99
C PRO A 160 5.49 -18.22 9.55
N TYR A 161 4.31 -17.63 9.73
CA TYR A 161 3.04 -18.09 9.17
C TYR A 161 2.65 -17.13 8.05
N PHE A 162 2.70 -17.61 6.81
CA PHE A 162 2.23 -16.85 5.66
C PHE A 162 0.70 -16.94 5.56
N ILE A 163 0.03 -15.83 5.29
CA ILE A 163 -1.43 -15.79 5.17
C ILE A 163 -1.80 -15.60 3.71
N PRO A 164 -2.34 -16.63 3.04
CA PRO A 164 -2.77 -16.50 1.65
C PRO A 164 -3.97 -15.55 1.54
N SER A 165 -4.05 -14.82 0.43
CA SER A 165 -5.21 -14.00 0.08
C SER A 165 -5.53 -14.17 -1.40
N ILE A 166 -6.70 -13.72 -1.81
CA ILE A 166 -7.04 -13.61 -3.24
C ILE A 166 -6.35 -12.36 -3.83
N PRO A 167 -6.20 -12.26 -5.17
CA PRO A 167 -5.73 -11.04 -5.83
C PRO A 167 -6.48 -9.80 -5.31
N PRO A 168 -5.82 -8.63 -5.19
CA PRO A 168 -4.72 -8.17 -6.06
C PRO A 168 -3.29 -8.48 -5.59
N PHE A 169 -3.05 -8.75 -4.30
CA PHE A 169 -1.68 -8.99 -3.79
C PHE A 169 -1.33 -10.47 -3.61
N GLY A 170 -2.34 -11.34 -3.46
CA GLY A 170 -2.16 -12.79 -3.28
C GLY A 170 -1.65 -13.23 -1.89
N THR A 171 -1.36 -12.29 -1.00
CA THR A 171 -1.05 -12.54 0.43
C THR A 171 -1.61 -11.41 1.31
N PHE A 172 -1.98 -11.72 2.57
CA PHE A 172 -2.23 -10.72 3.62
C PHE A 172 -0.97 -10.39 4.43
N GLY A 173 0.17 -10.99 4.06
CA GLY A 173 1.43 -10.87 4.75
C GLY A 173 1.86 -12.16 5.42
N ALA A 174 2.79 -12.04 6.35
CA ALA A 174 3.23 -13.12 7.21
C ALA A 174 3.34 -12.60 8.64
N PHE A 175 3.26 -13.49 9.62
CA PHE A 175 3.47 -13.13 11.03
C PHE A 175 4.15 -14.26 11.79
N ILE A 176 4.95 -13.90 12.79
CA ILE A 176 5.40 -14.82 13.84
C ILE A 176 4.47 -14.74 15.06
N SER A 177 4.33 -15.87 15.76
CA SER A 177 3.65 -15.94 17.05
C SER A 177 4.70 -15.93 18.16
N MET A 178 4.70 -14.87 18.98
CA MET A 178 5.48 -14.77 20.19
C MET A 178 4.85 -15.66 21.28
N ARG A 179 5.62 -16.62 21.81
CA ARG A 179 5.13 -17.60 22.80
C ARG A 179 5.48 -17.20 24.23
N ASP A 180 6.55 -16.44 24.38
CA ASP A 180 6.97 -15.89 25.67
C ASP A 180 6.62 -14.41 25.78
N PRO A 181 6.35 -13.92 27.00
CA PRO A 181 6.23 -12.49 27.25
C PRO A 181 7.56 -11.75 27.04
N MET A 182 7.47 -10.48 26.65
CA MET A 182 8.63 -9.67 26.29
C MET A 182 9.51 -9.35 27.52
N PRO A 183 10.81 -9.68 27.52
CA PRO A 183 11.66 -9.58 28.71
C PRO A 183 11.88 -8.16 29.23
N SER A 184 12.06 -7.20 28.32
CA SER A 184 12.40 -5.83 28.68
C SER A 184 11.99 -4.83 27.60
N ARG A 185 11.99 -3.54 27.96
CA ARG A 185 11.81 -2.44 27.00
C ARG A 185 12.83 -2.45 25.88
N ARG A 186 14.07 -2.88 26.18
CA ARG A 186 15.11 -3.03 25.16
C ARG A 186 14.75 -4.10 24.14
N ALA A 187 14.31 -5.27 24.62
CA ALA A 187 13.88 -6.36 23.73
C ALA A 187 12.69 -5.95 22.85
N LEU A 188 11.75 -5.15 23.37
CA LEU A 188 10.65 -4.58 22.58
C LEU A 188 11.15 -3.76 21.40
N VAL A 189 12.09 -2.84 21.61
CA VAL A 189 12.63 -2.03 20.52
C VAL A 189 13.47 -2.87 19.56
N ASP A 190 14.40 -3.67 20.09
CA ASP A 190 15.36 -4.43 19.27
C ASP A 190 14.60 -5.45 18.38
N ILE A 191 13.59 -6.15 18.91
CA ILE A 191 12.75 -7.07 18.13
C ILE A 191 11.82 -6.30 17.20
N GLY A 192 11.07 -5.31 17.71
CA GLY A 192 10.12 -4.55 16.90
C GLY A 192 10.75 -3.89 15.67
N ILE A 193 11.99 -3.40 15.76
CA ILE A 193 12.68 -2.78 14.61
C ILE A 193 13.34 -3.79 13.66
N ALA A 194 13.59 -5.03 14.11
CA ALA A 194 14.33 -6.01 13.34
C ALA A 194 13.58 -6.41 12.05
N GLY A 195 12.28 -6.63 12.14
CA GLY A 195 11.43 -6.93 10.98
C GLY A 195 11.51 -5.86 9.91
N PRO A 196 11.08 -4.60 10.20
CA PRO A 196 11.11 -3.50 9.24
C PRO A 196 12.48 -3.27 8.60
N LEU A 197 13.57 -3.33 9.38
CA LEU A 197 14.92 -3.18 8.83
C LEU A 197 15.32 -4.35 7.92
N GLY A 198 14.98 -5.58 8.31
CA GLY A 198 15.23 -6.78 7.51
C GLY A 198 14.44 -6.79 6.20
N GLY A 199 13.15 -6.46 6.25
CA GLY A 199 12.30 -6.31 5.07
C GLY A 199 12.82 -5.20 4.14
N LEU A 200 13.20 -4.05 4.70
CA LEU A 200 13.76 -2.93 3.93
C LEU A 200 15.09 -3.29 3.24
N ALA A 201 15.95 -4.05 3.92
CA ALA A 201 17.24 -4.49 3.36
C ALA A 201 17.09 -5.32 2.09
N VAL A 202 15.94 -5.99 1.91
CA VAL A 202 15.58 -6.74 0.69
C VAL A 202 14.78 -5.87 -0.27
N THR A 203 13.87 -5.06 0.25
CA THR A 203 13.01 -4.18 -0.54
C THR A 203 13.82 -3.18 -1.35
N ILE A 204 14.90 -2.59 -0.80
CA ILE A 204 15.73 -1.61 -1.52
C ILE A 204 16.39 -2.24 -2.77
N PRO A 205 17.12 -3.37 -2.69
CA PRO A 205 17.64 -4.04 -3.88
C PRO A 205 16.55 -4.42 -4.89
N VAL A 206 15.43 -4.97 -4.43
CA VAL A 206 14.30 -5.33 -5.31
C VAL A 206 13.72 -4.08 -5.98
N ALA A 207 13.63 -2.96 -5.28
CA ALA A 207 13.17 -1.68 -5.83
C ALA A 207 14.10 -1.20 -6.95
N LEU A 208 15.41 -1.24 -6.75
CA LEU A 208 16.40 -0.83 -7.76
C LEU A 208 16.35 -1.73 -9.00
N VAL A 209 16.26 -3.05 -8.81
CA VAL A 209 16.09 -4.01 -9.91
C VAL A 209 14.76 -3.78 -10.64
N GLY A 210 13.67 -3.59 -9.90
CA GLY A 210 12.36 -3.31 -10.46
C GLY A 210 12.31 -2.01 -11.26
N LEU A 211 12.92 -0.94 -10.74
CA LEU A 211 13.05 0.35 -11.44
C LEU A 211 13.90 0.19 -12.70
N PHE A 212 15.01 -0.53 -12.63
CA PHE A 212 15.82 -0.82 -13.82
C PHE A 212 15.03 -1.60 -14.88
N LEU A 213 14.26 -2.60 -14.49
CA LEU A 213 13.39 -3.35 -15.40
C LEU A 213 12.27 -2.48 -15.97
N THR A 214 11.72 -1.57 -15.16
CA THR A 214 10.73 -0.56 -15.59
C THR A 214 11.33 0.38 -16.62
N ALA A 215 12.55 0.87 -16.40
CA ALA A 215 13.25 1.78 -17.31
C ALA A 215 13.55 1.16 -18.70
N ASN A 216 13.74 -0.17 -18.75
CA ASN A 216 13.97 -0.93 -19.97
C ASN A 216 12.68 -1.61 -20.48
N GLY A 217 11.54 -1.30 -19.88
CA GLY A 217 10.25 -1.81 -20.28
C GLY A 217 9.69 -1.08 -21.49
N HIS A 218 8.37 -1.11 -21.62
CA HIS A 218 7.64 -0.32 -22.59
C HIS A 218 7.01 0.88 -21.88
N ALA A 219 6.81 1.96 -22.64
CA ALA A 219 5.92 3.02 -22.21
C ALA A 219 4.51 2.44 -22.03
N VAL A 220 3.70 3.03 -21.15
CA VAL A 220 2.27 2.75 -21.15
C VAL A 220 1.72 3.21 -22.50
N GLU A 221 1.68 2.29 -23.46
CA GLU A 221 1.08 2.49 -24.77
C GLU A 221 -0.41 2.23 -24.64
N GLY A 222 -1.20 3.26 -24.86
CA GLY A 222 -2.64 3.18 -24.77
C GLY A 222 -3.22 4.14 -23.76
N THR A 223 -4.48 4.40 -23.99
CA THR A 223 -5.27 5.29 -23.19
C THR A 223 -5.73 4.65 -21.90
N ILE A 224 -6.17 5.49 -20.96
CA ILE A 224 -6.85 4.98 -19.77
C ILE A 224 -8.05 4.17 -20.29
N GLY A 225 -7.99 2.84 -20.22
CA GLY A 225 -9.06 1.99 -20.75
C GLY A 225 -10.42 2.38 -20.18
N GLN A 226 -11.52 1.98 -20.81
CA GLN A 226 -12.89 2.40 -20.42
C GLN A 226 -13.25 2.12 -18.94
N ALA A 227 -12.47 1.29 -18.24
CA ALA A 227 -12.61 1.00 -16.81
C ALA A 227 -11.83 1.95 -15.87
N GLY A 228 -11.09 2.91 -16.41
CA GLY A 228 -10.14 3.73 -15.65
C GLY A 228 -8.76 3.07 -15.51
N ALA A 229 -7.80 3.81 -14.95
CA ALA A 229 -6.44 3.35 -14.72
C ALA A 229 -6.09 3.49 -13.24
N MET A 230 -5.43 2.47 -12.70
CA MET A 230 -4.96 2.45 -11.33
C MET A 230 -3.51 2.92 -11.29
N TYR A 231 -3.27 4.09 -10.70
CA TYR A 231 -1.93 4.61 -10.49
C TYR A 231 -1.49 4.40 -9.05
N VAL A 232 -0.23 4.00 -8.92
CA VAL A 232 0.41 3.75 -7.64
C VAL A 232 1.22 4.99 -7.26
N VAL A 233 0.98 5.53 -6.08
CA VAL A 233 1.72 6.69 -5.57
C VAL A 233 3.02 6.22 -4.93
N ILE A 234 4.14 6.71 -5.46
CA ILE A 234 5.49 6.34 -5.02
C ILE A 234 5.76 6.97 -3.64
N GLN A 235 6.22 6.16 -2.68
CA GLN A 235 6.55 6.66 -1.34
C GLN A 235 7.85 7.49 -1.36
N PRO A 236 8.07 8.45 -0.44
CA PRO A 236 9.23 9.34 -0.48
C PRO A 236 10.59 8.64 -0.57
N LEU A 237 10.77 7.54 0.17
CA LEU A 237 11.99 6.73 0.08
C LEU A 237 12.13 6.09 -1.30
N TYR A 238 11.04 5.59 -1.88
CA TYR A 238 11.07 4.98 -3.19
C TYR A 238 11.32 6.02 -4.29
N GLN A 239 10.80 7.24 -4.12
CA GLN A 239 11.10 8.38 -4.98
C GLN A 239 12.58 8.75 -4.94
N LEU A 240 13.24 8.66 -3.78
CA LEU A 240 14.68 8.87 -3.70
C LEU A 240 15.45 7.80 -4.49
N LEU A 241 14.99 6.56 -4.46
CA LEU A 241 15.61 5.46 -5.23
C LEU A 241 15.37 5.61 -6.73
N SER A 242 14.22 6.15 -7.16
CA SER A 242 13.96 6.38 -8.59
C SER A 242 14.91 7.42 -9.20
N LEU A 243 15.41 8.37 -8.41
CA LEU A 243 16.43 9.32 -8.87
C LEU A 243 17.76 8.65 -9.28
N LEU A 244 18.02 7.43 -8.82
CA LEU A 244 19.23 6.66 -9.17
C LEU A 244 19.11 5.93 -10.51
N VAL A 245 17.89 5.82 -11.05
CA VAL A 245 17.60 5.10 -12.29
C VAL A 245 16.92 6.06 -13.25
N PRO A 246 17.63 6.58 -14.28
CA PRO A 246 17.01 7.42 -15.30
C PRO A 246 15.92 6.63 -16.03
N MET A 247 14.70 7.16 -16.07
CA MET A 247 13.58 6.57 -16.80
C MET A 247 12.89 7.66 -17.62
N ALA A 248 12.32 7.27 -18.77
CA ALA A 248 11.42 8.13 -19.51
C ALA A 248 10.10 8.34 -18.73
N ASP A 249 9.38 9.39 -19.08
CA ASP A 249 8.05 9.61 -18.52
C ASP A 249 7.07 8.51 -18.99
N ASN A 250 6.08 8.20 -18.16
CA ASN A 250 4.99 7.25 -18.46
C ASN A 250 5.43 5.81 -18.79
N MET A 251 6.51 5.31 -18.17
CA MET A 251 6.89 3.89 -18.27
C MET A 251 5.92 2.99 -17.50
N ALA A 252 5.57 1.82 -18.06
CA ALA A 252 4.74 0.83 -17.40
C ALA A 252 5.49 0.22 -16.20
N LEU A 253 4.88 0.25 -15.01
CA LEU A 253 5.53 -0.22 -13.79
C LEU A 253 5.74 -1.74 -13.83
N HIS A 254 6.99 -2.19 -13.83
CA HIS A 254 7.30 -3.62 -13.87
C HIS A 254 6.77 -4.34 -12.61
N PRO A 255 6.26 -5.59 -12.67
CA PRO A 255 5.73 -6.29 -11.50
C PRO A 255 6.71 -6.42 -10.33
N THR A 256 8.01 -6.47 -10.60
CA THR A 256 9.07 -6.43 -9.56
C THR A 256 9.16 -5.08 -8.84
N ALA A 257 8.98 -3.97 -9.57
CA ALA A 257 8.90 -2.64 -8.99
C ALA A 257 7.66 -2.51 -8.11
N PHE A 258 6.53 -3.04 -8.57
CA PHE A 258 5.29 -3.09 -7.77
C PHE A 258 5.46 -3.95 -6.51
N ALA A 259 6.13 -5.10 -6.58
CA ALA A 259 6.44 -5.91 -5.38
C ALA A 259 7.26 -5.13 -4.35
N ALA A 260 8.25 -4.33 -4.78
CA ALA A 260 9.00 -3.45 -3.89
C ALA A 260 8.13 -2.34 -3.30
N TRP A 261 7.25 -1.73 -4.10
CA TRP A 261 6.27 -0.76 -3.62
C TRP A 261 5.40 -1.33 -2.50
N VAL A 262 4.89 -2.57 -2.68
CA VAL A 262 4.15 -3.29 -1.63
C VAL A 262 5.04 -3.53 -0.41
N GLY A 263 6.33 -3.86 -0.59
CA GLY A 263 7.29 -4.01 0.50
C GLY A 263 7.45 -2.75 1.36
N PHE A 264 7.56 -1.58 0.73
CA PHE A 264 7.59 -0.30 1.46
C PHE A 264 6.28 -0.03 2.19
N LEU A 265 5.13 -0.32 1.57
CA LEU A 265 3.82 -0.17 2.19
C LEU A 265 3.67 -1.07 3.43
N VAL A 266 4.05 -2.35 3.34
CA VAL A 266 4.02 -3.29 4.47
C VAL A 266 4.94 -2.82 5.59
N THR A 267 6.13 -2.33 5.25
CA THR A 267 7.07 -1.74 6.22
C THR A 267 6.43 -0.54 6.95
N ALA A 268 5.75 0.35 6.21
CA ALA A 268 5.06 1.49 6.78
C ALA A 268 3.92 1.07 7.72
N ILE A 269 3.06 0.15 7.29
CA ILE A 269 1.95 -0.37 8.11
C ILE A 269 2.49 -0.97 9.41
N ASN A 270 3.51 -1.83 9.32
CA ASN A 270 4.08 -2.47 10.49
C ASN A 270 4.73 -1.46 11.45
N LEU A 271 5.30 -0.34 10.95
CA LEU A 271 5.90 0.71 11.77
C LEU A 271 4.90 1.70 12.38
N LEU A 272 3.60 1.58 12.11
CA LEU A 272 2.59 2.41 12.78
C LEU A 272 2.67 2.22 14.30
N PRO A 273 2.82 3.29 15.10
CA PRO A 273 3.07 3.18 16.54
C PRO A 273 1.78 2.94 17.33
N VAL A 274 1.09 1.83 17.05
CA VAL A 274 -0.21 1.46 17.64
C VAL A 274 -0.31 -0.04 17.89
N GLY A 275 -0.95 -0.40 19.02
CA GLY A 275 -1.31 -1.77 19.32
C GLY A 275 -0.11 -2.72 19.38
N GLN A 276 -0.28 -3.90 18.77
CA GLN A 276 0.73 -4.98 18.71
C GLN A 276 1.52 -4.99 17.40
N LEU A 277 1.43 -3.93 16.59
CA LEU A 277 2.28 -3.79 15.40
C LEU A 277 3.75 -3.58 15.82
N ASP A 278 4.67 -3.77 14.88
CA ASP A 278 6.11 -3.59 15.10
C ASP A 278 6.45 -2.19 15.64
N GLY A 279 5.82 -1.15 15.10
CA GLY A 279 5.92 0.23 15.58
C GLY A 279 5.33 0.42 16.98
N GLY A 280 4.31 -0.35 17.34
CA GLY A 280 3.75 -0.41 18.69
C GLY A 280 4.75 -0.97 19.71
N HIS A 281 5.47 -2.04 19.35
CA HIS A 281 6.59 -2.57 20.15
C HIS A 281 7.68 -1.51 20.35
N VAL A 282 8.10 -0.86 19.27
CA VAL A 282 9.13 0.20 19.30
C VAL A 282 8.66 1.38 20.17
N ALA A 283 7.44 1.87 19.96
CA ALA A 283 6.86 2.97 20.74
C ALA A 283 6.75 2.63 22.24
N ARG A 284 6.25 1.42 22.59
CA ARG A 284 6.15 0.96 23.98
C ARG A 284 7.52 0.82 24.64
N GLY A 285 8.51 0.36 23.89
CA GLY A 285 9.89 0.30 24.32
C GLY A 285 10.45 1.70 24.63
N LEU A 286 10.33 2.65 23.71
CA LEU A 286 10.88 4.01 23.84
C LEU A 286 10.16 4.89 24.89
N LEU A 287 8.84 4.90 24.88
CA LEU A 287 8.02 5.84 25.66
C LEU A 287 7.44 5.25 26.96
N GLY A 288 7.59 3.95 27.18
CA GLY A 288 6.97 3.29 28.33
C GLY A 288 5.44 3.30 28.22
N ASP A 289 4.74 3.40 29.36
CA ASP A 289 3.28 3.47 29.42
C ASP A 289 2.67 4.66 28.65
N LYS A 290 3.45 5.71 28.37
CA LYS A 290 2.99 6.87 27.60
C LYS A 290 2.76 6.55 26.12
N ALA A 291 3.28 5.42 25.61
CA ALA A 291 3.08 4.98 24.24
C ALA A 291 1.59 4.82 23.86
N LYS A 292 0.70 4.58 24.84
CA LYS A 292 -0.74 4.48 24.60
C LYS A 292 -1.34 5.75 23.97
N TYR A 293 -0.83 6.93 24.33
CA TYR A 293 -1.29 8.20 23.76
C TYR A 293 -0.86 8.34 22.31
N LEU A 294 0.35 7.88 21.98
CA LEU A 294 0.83 7.82 20.60
C LEU A 294 -0.02 6.84 19.78
N GLY A 295 -0.36 5.67 20.34
CA GLY A 295 -1.26 4.71 19.71
C GLY A 295 -2.65 5.28 19.41
N TYR A 296 -3.25 6.03 20.36
CA TYR A 296 -4.53 6.71 20.13
C TYR A 296 -4.42 7.79 19.05
N ALA A 297 -3.33 8.58 19.05
CA ALA A 297 -3.09 9.58 18.02
C ALA A 297 -2.94 8.95 16.63
N THR A 298 -2.18 7.86 16.51
CA THR A 298 -2.04 7.11 15.26
C THR A 298 -3.35 6.50 14.79
N PHE A 299 -4.16 5.95 15.69
CA PHE A 299 -5.47 5.42 15.35
C PHE A 299 -6.40 6.51 14.80
N ILE A 300 -6.45 7.68 15.45
CA ILE A 300 -7.24 8.83 14.95
C ILE A 300 -6.70 9.29 13.59
N ALA A 301 -5.38 9.39 13.44
CA ALA A 301 -4.76 9.78 12.17
C ALA A 301 -5.10 8.78 11.04
N LEU A 302 -5.11 7.48 11.30
CA LEU A 302 -5.54 6.47 10.32
C LEU A 302 -6.99 6.66 9.90
N ILE A 303 -7.90 6.98 10.82
CA ILE A 303 -9.31 7.27 10.49
C ILE A 303 -9.43 8.53 9.63
N LEU A 304 -8.64 9.57 9.91
CA LEU A 304 -8.63 10.79 9.09
C LEU A 304 -8.09 10.52 7.69
N VAL A 305 -7.01 9.76 7.58
CA VAL A 305 -6.40 9.39 6.28
C VAL A 305 -7.29 8.39 5.51
N ALA A 306 -8.14 7.62 6.19
CA ALA A 306 -9.15 6.79 5.53
C ALA A 306 -10.16 7.60 4.72
N MET A 307 -10.32 8.91 4.97
CA MET A 307 -11.11 9.79 4.11
C MET A 307 -10.47 10.05 2.74
N LEU A 308 -9.16 9.77 2.60
CA LEU A 308 -8.41 9.90 1.34
C LEU A 308 -8.32 8.56 0.59
N TYR A 309 -8.29 7.45 1.32
CA TYR A 309 -8.21 6.11 0.76
C TYR A 309 -8.91 5.09 1.67
N ASP A 310 -10.01 4.53 1.18
CA ASP A 310 -10.89 3.61 1.93
C ASP A 310 -10.16 2.39 2.49
N GLY A 311 -9.07 1.95 1.84
CA GLY A 311 -8.28 0.81 2.33
C GLY A 311 -7.67 1.04 3.73
N TRP A 312 -7.45 2.29 4.15
CA TRP A 312 -7.00 2.56 5.53
C TRP A 312 -8.07 2.28 6.58
N PHE A 313 -9.35 2.32 6.22
CA PHE A 313 -10.44 1.95 7.13
C PHE A 313 -10.34 0.47 7.54
N LEU A 314 -10.00 -0.41 6.60
CA LEU A 314 -9.76 -1.83 6.87
C LEU A 314 -8.62 -2.02 7.90
N PHE A 315 -7.51 -1.30 7.73
CA PHE A 315 -6.39 -1.36 8.67
C PHE A 315 -6.74 -0.76 10.03
N ALA A 316 -7.50 0.34 10.08
CA ALA A 316 -7.99 0.88 11.34
C ALA A 316 -8.88 -0.13 12.08
N LEU A 317 -9.80 -0.80 11.38
CA LEU A 317 -10.63 -1.86 11.95
C LEU A 317 -9.77 -3.02 12.50
N LEU A 318 -8.76 -3.47 11.74
CA LEU A 318 -7.83 -4.50 12.20
C LEU A 318 -7.11 -4.07 13.49
N VAL A 319 -6.54 -2.86 13.51
CA VAL A 319 -5.84 -2.31 14.67
C VAL A 319 -6.78 -2.19 15.88
N PHE A 320 -8.05 -1.82 15.68
CA PHE A 320 -9.05 -1.76 16.73
C PHE A 320 -9.27 -3.14 17.39
N PHE A 321 -9.42 -4.21 16.59
CA PHE A 321 -9.61 -5.57 17.11
C PHE A 321 -8.35 -6.17 17.75
N LEU A 322 -7.15 -5.82 17.27
CA LEU A 322 -5.90 -6.23 17.91
C LEU A 322 -5.66 -5.52 19.26
N GLY A 323 -6.36 -4.41 19.48
CA GLY A 323 -6.24 -3.57 20.67
C GLY A 323 -5.19 -2.46 20.49
N LEU A 324 -5.54 -1.25 20.93
CA LEU A 324 -4.72 -0.05 20.74
C LEU A 324 -3.52 0.04 21.72
N ASN A 325 -3.61 -0.68 22.83
CA ASN A 325 -2.61 -0.65 23.90
C ASN A 325 -1.67 -1.85 23.79
N HIS A 326 -0.39 -1.60 23.98
CA HIS A 326 0.63 -2.63 24.04
C HIS A 326 0.81 -3.16 25.49
N PRO A 327 0.87 -4.49 25.73
CA PRO A 327 1.13 -5.05 27.06
C PRO A 327 2.50 -4.63 27.63
N ALA A 328 2.62 -4.54 28.96
CA ALA A 328 3.89 -4.20 29.60
C ALA A 328 4.90 -5.36 29.50
N PRO A 329 6.21 -5.07 29.31
CA PRO A 329 7.25 -6.09 29.38
C PRO A 329 7.49 -6.55 30.83
N LEU A 330 8.17 -7.68 31.00
CA LEU A 330 8.50 -8.25 32.32
C LEU A 330 9.38 -7.31 33.16
N ASN A 331 10.28 -6.56 32.51
CA ASN A 331 11.05 -5.48 33.11
C ASN A 331 10.80 -4.16 32.37
N ASP A 332 10.01 -3.30 33.00
CA ASP A 332 9.64 -1.98 32.47
C ASP A 332 10.42 -0.82 33.10
N ILE A 333 11.34 -1.12 34.04
CA ILE A 333 12.02 -0.12 34.88
C ILE A 333 13.42 0.20 34.33
N SER A 334 14.10 -0.79 33.73
CA SER A 334 15.46 -0.61 33.21
C SER A 334 15.55 0.51 32.17
N LYS A 335 16.62 1.30 32.26
CA LYS A 335 16.93 2.37 31.30
C LYS A 335 17.37 1.77 29.96
N LEU A 336 16.93 2.40 28.87
CA LEU A 336 17.33 1.99 27.53
C LEU A 336 18.78 2.41 27.21
N PRO A 337 19.58 1.54 26.59
CA PRO A 337 20.89 1.93 26.09
C PRO A 337 20.75 2.90 24.91
N LYS A 338 21.69 3.85 24.79
CA LYS A 338 21.66 4.92 23.76
C LYS A 338 21.53 4.39 22.33
N ARG A 339 22.12 3.23 22.03
CA ARG A 339 22.05 2.59 20.70
C ARG A 339 20.63 2.13 20.36
N THR A 340 19.94 1.48 21.29
CA THR A 340 18.55 1.03 21.11
C THR A 340 17.61 2.22 21.01
N LEU A 341 17.86 3.29 21.79
CA LEU A 341 17.10 4.53 21.67
C LEU A 341 17.23 5.14 20.25
N ALA A 342 18.46 5.22 19.72
CA ALA A 342 18.72 5.72 18.38
C ALA A 342 18.07 4.85 17.29
N LEU A 343 18.20 3.52 17.39
CA LEU A 343 17.60 2.58 16.43
C LEU A 343 16.07 2.65 16.43
N GLY A 344 15.43 2.66 17.61
CA GLY A 344 13.98 2.79 17.70
C GLY A 344 13.48 4.12 17.15
N THR A 345 14.19 5.22 17.44
CA THR A 345 13.84 6.55 16.90
C THR A 345 13.98 6.58 15.37
N ALA A 346 15.08 6.03 14.84
CA ALA A 346 15.27 5.91 13.40
C ALA A 346 14.17 5.06 12.75
N GLY A 347 13.70 4.00 13.43
CA GLY A 347 12.55 3.20 13.00
C GLY A 347 11.24 3.98 12.90
N LEU A 348 10.94 4.81 13.91
CA LEU A 348 9.76 5.68 13.84
C LEU A 348 9.89 6.78 12.79
N LEU A 349 11.11 7.26 12.52
CA LEU A 349 11.37 8.18 11.41
C LEU A 349 11.26 7.47 10.04
N LEU A 350 11.60 6.19 9.96
CA LEU A 350 11.45 5.42 8.72
C LEU A 350 9.99 5.39 8.26
N LEU A 351 9.03 5.37 9.20
CA LEU A 351 7.60 5.49 8.88
C LEU A 351 7.29 6.74 8.04
N THR A 352 7.92 7.89 8.32
CA THR A 352 7.58 9.13 7.61
C THR A 352 8.02 9.13 6.15
N VAL A 353 9.05 8.33 5.81
CA VAL A 353 9.56 8.21 4.44
C VAL A 353 9.00 7.01 3.69
N THR A 354 8.40 6.04 4.38
CA THR A 354 7.74 4.88 3.76
C THR A 354 6.22 4.98 3.73
N PHE A 355 5.60 5.83 4.54
CA PHE A 355 4.15 6.01 4.56
C PHE A 355 3.67 6.93 3.43
N VAL A 356 2.55 6.56 2.81
CA VAL A 356 1.87 7.38 1.80
C VAL A 356 0.38 7.45 2.13
N PRO A 357 -0.23 8.65 2.28
CA PRO A 357 -1.64 8.77 2.66
C PRO A 357 -2.62 8.18 1.65
N GLN A 358 -2.33 8.33 0.36
CA GLN A 358 -3.16 7.82 -0.73
C GLN A 358 -2.29 6.90 -1.60
N PRO A 359 -2.18 5.61 -1.26
CA PRO A 359 -1.28 4.70 -1.95
C PRO A 359 -1.69 4.41 -3.40
N ILE A 360 -2.99 4.40 -3.66
CA ILE A 360 -3.57 4.07 -4.95
C ILE A 360 -4.57 5.15 -5.34
N ILE A 361 -4.48 5.62 -6.59
CA ILE A 361 -5.39 6.59 -7.19
C ILE A 361 -6.05 5.93 -8.39
N MET A 362 -7.38 6.01 -8.44
CA MET A 362 -8.16 5.63 -9.62
C MET A 362 -8.35 6.87 -10.48
N VAL A 363 -7.86 6.83 -11.72
CA VAL A 363 -8.11 7.89 -12.71
C VAL A 363 -9.23 7.41 -13.62
N THR A 364 -10.34 8.14 -13.63
CA THR A 364 -11.50 7.83 -14.46
C THR A 364 -11.26 8.27 -15.91
N PRO A 365 -11.82 7.55 -16.90
CA PRO A 365 -11.81 8.00 -18.28
C PRO A 365 -12.53 9.34 -18.42
N ASP A 366 -11.88 10.28 -19.09
CA ASP A 366 -12.43 11.57 -19.47
C ASP A 366 -12.43 11.65 -20.99
N TYR A 367 -13.64 11.63 -21.57
CA TYR A 367 -13.90 11.75 -23.01
C TYR A 367 -14.11 13.22 -23.43
N SER A 368 -13.61 14.18 -22.65
CA SER A 368 -13.74 15.59 -22.99
C SER A 368 -13.04 15.92 -24.30
N PHE A 369 -13.68 16.75 -25.12
CA PHE A 369 -13.09 17.30 -26.33
C PHE A 369 -13.60 18.71 -26.58
N GLU A 370 -12.79 19.49 -27.29
CA GLU A 370 -13.11 20.84 -27.72
C GLU A 370 -13.30 20.89 -29.23
N MET A 371 -14.23 21.74 -29.67
CA MET A 371 -14.52 21.99 -31.07
C MET A 371 -14.49 23.50 -31.31
N THR A 372 -13.69 23.94 -32.29
CA THR A 372 -13.50 25.36 -32.61
C THR A 372 -13.47 25.58 -34.12
N ALA A 373 -14.24 26.56 -34.61
CA ALA A 373 -14.22 26.94 -36.02
C ALA A 373 -12.99 27.84 -36.32
N LEU A 374 -12.07 27.34 -37.14
CA LEU A 374 -10.90 28.07 -37.60
C LEU A 374 -11.30 29.10 -38.67
N GLY A 375 -10.97 30.37 -38.45
CA GLY A 375 -11.33 31.46 -39.36
C GLY A 375 -12.71 32.09 -39.09
N GLY A 376 -13.41 31.65 -38.04
CA GLY A 376 -14.72 32.17 -37.64
C GLY A 376 -15.87 31.24 -37.99
N ASN A 377 -17.03 31.49 -37.38
CA ASN A 377 -18.26 30.72 -37.57
C ASN A 377 -19.13 31.23 -38.71
N ASN A 378 -18.80 32.38 -39.31
CA ASN A 378 -19.64 33.05 -40.30
C ASN A 378 -18.89 33.18 -41.62
N THR A 379 -19.55 32.83 -42.73
CA THR A 379 -19.01 33.03 -44.08
C THR A 379 -20.07 33.62 -45.02
N THR A 380 -19.62 34.46 -45.94
CA THR A 380 -20.46 35.11 -46.96
C THR A 380 -20.11 34.58 -48.33
N VAL A 381 -21.09 34.05 -49.07
CA VAL A 381 -20.86 33.40 -50.37
C VAL A 381 -21.97 33.78 -51.35
N ALA A 382 -21.62 33.98 -52.62
CA ALA A 382 -22.59 34.26 -53.69
C ALA A 382 -23.48 33.05 -53.99
N ALA A 383 -24.68 33.29 -54.54
CA ALA A 383 -25.56 32.22 -55.01
C ALA A 383 -24.85 31.28 -56.00
N GLY A 384 -25.02 29.97 -55.84
CA GLY A 384 -24.31 28.94 -56.63
C GLY A 384 -22.88 28.66 -56.16
N GLY A 385 -22.35 29.43 -55.20
CA GLY A 385 -21.04 29.24 -54.62
C GLY A 385 -20.96 28.12 -53.57
N MET A 386 -19.77 27.98 -52.99
CA MET A 386 -19.47 26.96 -52.00
C MET A 386 -18.93 27.62 -50.73
N ALA A 387 -19.60 27.39 -49.61
CA ALA A 387 -19.12 27.77 -48.29
C ALA A 387 -18.26 26.64 -47.72
N VAL A 388 -17.08 26.99 -47.21
CA VAL A 388 -16.15 26.04 -46.59
C VAL A 388 -15.82 26.52 -45.19
N PHE A 389 -16.05 25.67 -44.20
CA PHE A 389 -15.63 25.90 -42.82
C PHE A 389 -14.60 24.86 -42.43
N GLN A 390 -13.60 25.28 -41.66
CA GLN A 390 -12.62 24.40 -41.05
C GLN A 390 -12.92 24.34 -39.56
N VAL A 391 -13.21 23.16 -39.05
CA VAL A 391 -13.51 22.94 -37.64
C VAL A 391 -12.40 22.10 -37.05
N PHE A 392 -11.69 22.69 -36.11
CA PHE A 392 -10.64 22.03 -35.34
C PHE A 392 -11.24 21.33 -34.13
N ILE A 393 -10.97 20.05 -34.03
CA ILE A 393 -11.41 19.19 -32.93
C ILE A 393 -10.17 18.73 -32.19
N ASN A 394 -10.12 19.02 -30.89
CA ASN A 394 -9.00 18.68 -30.03
C ASN A 394 -9.46 17.74 -28.92
N ASN A 395 -8.79 16.59 -28.79
CA ASN A 395 -9.05 15.69 -27.67
C ASN A 395 -8.37 16.26 -26.41
N THR A 396 -9.18 16.79 -25.49
CA THR A 396 -8.72 17.34 -24.20
C THR A 396 -8.77 16.33 -23.07
N GLY A 397 -9.38 15.18 -23.33
CA GLY A 397 -9.56 14.08 -22.39
C GLY A 397 -8.28 13.29 -22.15
N ASN A 398 -8.44 12.21 -21.39
CA ASN A 398 -7.36 11.26 -21.04
C ASN A 398 -7.53 9.88 -21.71
N ILE A 399 -8.50 9.76 -22.64
CA ILE A 399 -8.78 8.56 -23.43
C ILE A 399 -9.00 8.87 -24.91
N ASP A 400 -8.84 7.85 -25.77
CA ASP A 400 -9.17 7.92 -27.18
C ASP A 400 -10.67 8.14 -27.31
N ASN A 401 -11.04 8.96 -28.28
CA ASN A 401 -12.42 9.41 -28.43
C ASN A 401 -12.92 9.07 -29.82
N ASP A 402 -13.88 8.14 -29.88
CA ASP A 402 -14.63 7.88 -31.11
C ASP A 402 -15.80 8.86 -31.18
N LEU A 403 -15.68 9.81 -32.10
CA LEU A 403 -16.66 10.87 -32.33
C LEU A 403 -17.44 10.56 -33.61
N ARG A 404 -18.76 10.65 -33.51
CA ARG A 404 -19.64 10.66 -34.66
C ARG A 404 -20.08 12.09 -34.95
N LEU A 405 -19.64 12.61 -36.09
CA LEU A 405 -19.96 13.95 -36.56
C LEU A 405 -21.14 13.90 -37.52
N THR A 406 -22.17 14.71 -37.25
CA THR A 406 -23.36 14.84 -38.08
C THR A 406 -23.67 16.30 -38.33
N LEU A 407 -24.04 16.62 -39.58
CA LEU A 407 -24.61 17.92 -39.89
C LEU A 407 -26.11 17.89 -39.64
N GLU A 408 -26.56 18.76 -38.75
CA GLU A 408 -27.97 18.99 -38.43
C GLU A 408 -28.40 20.38 -38.95
N ASP A 409 -29.71 20.61 -39.05
CA ASP A 409 -30.30 21.87 -39.52
C ASP A 409 -29.94 22.33 -40.94
N VAL A 410 -29.41 21.44 -41.79
CA VAL A 410 -29.14 21.75 -43.21
C VAL A 410 -30.46 21.97 -43.96
N PRO A 411 -30.65 23.13 -44.62
CA PRO A 411 -31.85 23.38 -45.42
C PRO A 411 -32.04 22.34 -46.52
N ARG A 412 -33.28 21.90 -46.78
CA ARG A 412 -33.60 20.83 -47.75
C ARG A 412 -33.06 21.05 -49.17
N ASN A 413 -32.82 22.29 -49.56
CA ASN A 413 -32.35 22.64 -50.89
C ASN A 413 -30.82 22.78 -50.95
N TRP A 414 -30.10 22.65 -49.84
CA TRP A 414 -28.64 22.77 -49.77
C TRP A 414 -28.03 21.37 -49.67
N SER A 415 -26.86 21.18 -50.28
CA SER A 415 -26.08 19.96 -50.09
C SER A 415 -24.85 20.28 -49.26
N ALA A 416 -24.71 19.62 -48.12
CA ALA A 416 -23.57 19.79 -47.23
C ALA A 416 -22.86 18.46 -47.02
N SER A 417 -21.54 18.50 -46.90
CA SER A 417 -20.71 17.32 -46.70
C SER A 417 -19.57 17.59 -45.72
N LEU A 418 -19.11 16.49 -45.12
CA LEU A 418 -18.03 16.44 -44.14
C LEU A 418 -16.90 15.57 -44.69
N PHE A 419 -15.66 16.02 -44.51
CA PHE A 419 -14.47 15.21 -44.75
C PHE A 419 -13.30 15.71 -43.92
N LEU A 420 -12.26 14.89 -43.74
CA LEU A 420 -11.06 15.27 -43.00
C LEU A 420 -10.10 16.06 -43.90
N SER A 421 -9.36 17.01 -43.35
CA SER A 421 -8.45 17.86 -44.13
C SER A 421 -7.33 17.10 -44.86
N ASN A 422 -7.02 15.88 -44.43
CA ASN A 422 -6.04 14.98 -45.04
C ASN A 422 -6.67 13.98 -46.05
N SER A 423 -7.99 14.04 -46.25
CA SER A 423 -8.75 13.19 -47.17
C SER A 423 -9.24 13.99 -48.40
N SER A 424 -9.52 13.30 -49.50
CA SER A 424 -10.00 13.94 -50.72
C SER A 424 -11.50 14.25 -50.61
N ALA A 425 -11.97 15.33 -51.23
CA ALA A 425 -13.39 15.72 -51.27
C ALA A 425 -14.32 14.70 -51.98
N VAL A 426 -13.76 13.58 -52.48
CA VAL A 426 -14.48 12.44 -53.08
C VAL A 426 -15.08 11.53 -52.00
N ASP A 427 -14.52 11.52 -50.79
CA ASP A 427 -14.98 10.71 -49.64
C ASP A 427 -15.99 11.46 -48.75
N ALA A 428 -16.59 12.52 -49.31
CA ALA A 428 -17.50 13.44 -48.63
C ALA A 428 -18.84 12.78 -48.29
N THR A 429 -19.18 12.71 -47.00
CA THR A 429 -20.42 12.11 -46.49
C THR A 429 -21.19 13.10 -45.60
N ASN A 430 -22.46 12.78 -45.30
CA ASN A 430 -23.27 13.57 -44.35
C ASN A 430 -22.98 13.21 -42.87
N VAL A 431 -22.23 12.13 -42.67
CA VAL A 431 -21.85 11.57 -41.37
C VAL A 431 -20.39 11.17 -41.44
N LEU A 432 -19.58 11.64 -40.51
CA LEU A 432 -18.16 11.33 -40.42
C LEU A 432 -17.88 10.69 -39.07
N ASP A 433 -17.42 9.44 -39.08
CA ASP A 433 -16.91 8.78 -37.89
C ASP A 433 -15.41 9.09 -37.78
N LEU A 434 -15.01 9.64 -36.64
CA LEU A 434 -13.67 10.14 -36.36
C LEU A 434 -13.15 9.51 -35.08
N SER A 435 -12.13 8.66 -35.20
CA SER A 435 -11.34 8.20 -34.06
C SER A 435 -10.22 9.21 -33.79
N LEU A 436 -10.25 9.80 -32.60
CA LEU A 436 -9.30 10.81 -32.14
C LEU A 436 -8.47 10.25 -30.98
N ASP A 437 -7.22 9.90 -31.28
CA ASP A 437 -6.31 9.37 -30.28
C ASP A 437 -6.00 10.40 -29.18
N TYR A 438 -5.61 9.94 -27.99
CA TYR A 438 -5.23 10.80 -26.88
C TYR A 438 -4.15 11.83 -27.26
N LYS A 439 -4.37 13.09 -26.87
CA LYS A 439 -3.53 14.27 -27.20
C LYS A 439 -3.36 14.53 -28.70
N THR A 440 -4.17 13.92 -29.55
CA THR A 440 -4.21 14.25 -30.96
C THR A 440 -5.34 15.23 -31.27
N ASN A 441 -5.26 15.83 -32.44
CA ASN A 441 -6.25 16.73 -32.97
C ASN A 441 -6.56 16.38 -34.41
N ALA A 442 -7.72 16.81 -34.87
CA ALA A 442 -8.19 16.61 -36.22
C ALA A 442 -8.83 17.90 -36.73
N THR A 443 -8.66 18.16 -38.03
CA THR A 443 -9.37 19.26 -38.70
C THR A 443 -10.39 18.67 -39.64
N VAL A 444 -11.67 18.94 -39.36
CA VAL A 444 -12.81 18.54 -40.18
C VAL A 444 -13.18 19.71 -41.08
N ILE A 445 -13.35 19.43 -42.37
CA ILE A 445 -13.81 20.40 -43.35
C ILE A 445 -15.32 20.18 -43.57
N VAL A 446 -16.09 21.25 -43.37
CA VAL A 446 -17.51 21.30 -43.68
C VAL A 446 -17.69 22.09 -44.96
N GLN A 447 -18.22 21.43 -45.99
CA GLN A 447 -18.48 22.05 -47.28
C GLN A 447 -19.98 22.14 -47.50
N VAL A 448 -20.48 23.33 -47.83
CA VAL A 448 -21.89 23.59 -48.08
C VAL A 448 -22.02 24.20 -49.47
N GLN A 449 -22.63 23.46 -50.38
CA GLN A 449 -22.91 23.91 -51.73
C GLN A 449 -24.28 24.57 -51.80
N LEU A 450 -24.30 25.80 -52.29
CA LEU A 450 -25.48 26.64 -52.36
C LEU A 450 -26.16 26.50 -53.75
N PRO A 451 -27.50 26.42 -53.80
CA PRO A 451 -28.26 26.59 -55.05
C PRO A 451 -27.98 27.93 -55.74
N GLY A 452 -28.08 27.93 -57.07
CA GLY A 452 -27.84 29.11 -57.90
C GLY A 452 -29.00 30.12 -57.94
N ASP A 453 -30.16 29.78 -57.37
CA ASP A 453 -31.41 30.55 -57.42
C ASP A 453 -31.75 31.25 -56.09
N LEU A 454 -30.78 31.37 -55.18
CA LEU A 454 -30.98 31.96 -53.86
C LEU A 454 -30.96 33.49 -53.88
N SER A 455 -31.93 34.10 -53.18
CA SER A 455 -31.91 35.50 -52.76
C SER A 455 -31.09 35.68 -51.47
N GLU A 456 -30.75 36.92 -51.11
CA GLU A 456 -30.06 37.22 -49.84
C GLU A 456 -30.73 36.52 -48.65
N ILE A 457 -30.02 35.57 -48.05
CA ILE A 457 -30.53 34.75 -46.95
C ILE A 457 -29.38 34.30 -46.06
N THR A 458 -29.60 34.38 -44.74
CA THR A 458 -28.67 33.84 -43.74
C THR A 458 -29.28 32.60 -43.10
N ARG A 459 -28.50 31.52 -43.01
CA ARG A 459 -28.90 30.27 -42.37
C ARG A 459 -27.77 29.74 -41.49
N ASP A 460 -28.18 29.16 -40.37
CA ASP A 460 -27.30 28.48 -39.44
C ASP A 460 -27.34 26.97 -39.69
N ILE A 461 -26.19 26.33 -39.66
CA ILE A 461 -26.00 24.89 -39.79
C ILE A 461 -25.28 24.42 -38.53
N SER A 462 -25.77 23.34 -37.93
CA SER A 462 -25.23 22.81 -36.68
C SER A 462 -24.32 21.62 -37.01
N LEU A 463 -23.01 21.75 -36.75
CA LEU A 463 -22.13 20.59 -36.71
C LEU A 463 -22.20 19.98 -35.31
N VAL A 464 -22.74 18.76 -35.22
CA VAL A 464 -22.91 18.04 -33.96
C VAL A 464 -21.88 16.93 -33.90
N ALA A 465 -21.03 16.96 -32.88
CA ALA A 465 -20.09 15.88 -32.56
C ALA A 465 -20.61 15.13 -31.33
N LYS A 466 -20.93 13.86 -31.49
CA LYS A 466 -21.38 12.96 -30.41
C LYS A 466 -20.30 11.93 -30.14
N GLY A 467 -19.77 11.94 -28.92
CA GLY A 467 -18.83 10.93 -28.40
C GLY A 467 -19.41 10.16 -27.22
N THR A 468 -18.60 9.26 -26.66
CA THR A 468 -18.99 8.47 -25.49
C THR A 468 -19.09 9.38 -24.26
N GLY A 469 -20.30 9.84 -23.93
CA GLY A 469 -20.58 10.65 -22.74
C GLY A 469 -20.38 12.17 -22.91
N ALA A 470 -20.01 12.66 -24.09
CA ALA A 470 -19.87 14.08 -24.39
C ALA A 470 -20.48 14.43 -25.75
N GLU A 471 -21.22 15.53 -25.81
CA GLU A 471 -21.80 16.09 -27.04
C GLU A 471 -21.41 17.57 -27.14
N LYS A 472 -20.95 17.98 -28.32
CA LYS A 472 -20.61 19.37 -28.63
C LYS A 472 -21.25 19.77 -29.94
N VAL A 473 -21.76 21.00 -29.96
CA VAL A 473 -22.40 21.60 -31.13
C VAL A 473 -21.64 22.85 -31.52
N GLN A 474 -21.23 22.94 -32.79
CA GLN A 474 -20.64 24.13 -33.39
C GLN A 474 -21.63 24.66 -34.42
N VAL A 475 -22.16 25.86 -34.17
CA VAL A 475 -23.03 26.55 -35.11
C VAL A 475 -22.16 27.26 -36.16
N LEU A 476 -22.51 27.07 -37.43
CA LEU A 476 -21.86 27.63 -38.61
C LEU A 476 -22.89 28.42 -39.42
N THR A 477 -22.68 29.72 -39.58
CA THR A 477 -23.61 30.63 -40.25
C THR A 477 -23.15 30.91 -41.68
N VAL A 478 -24.01 30.62 -42.65
CA VAL A 478 -23.80 30.93 -44.06
C VAL A 478 -24.72 32.08 -44.44
N SER A 479 -24.15 33.19 -44.91
CA SER A 479 -24.89 34.33 -45.47
C SER A 479 -24.72 34.38 -46.98
N VAL A 480 -25.83 34.35 -47.71
CA VAL A 480 -25.85 34.47 -49.16
C VAL A 480 -26.03 35.94 -49.53
N VAL A 481 -25.16 36.44 -50.41
CA VAL A 481 -25.14 37.84 -50.89
C VAL A 481 -25.29 37.89 -52.40
#